data_AF-A0A511MES3-F1
#
_entry.id   AF-A0A511MES3-F1
#
_cell.length_a   1.000
_cell.length_b   1.000
_cell.length_c   1.000
_cell.angle_alpha   90.00
_cell.angle_beta   90.00
_cell.angle_gamma   90.00
#
_symmetry.space_group_name_H-M   'P 1'
#
loop_
_entity.id
_entity.type
_entity.pdbx_description
1 polymer ?
#
loop_
_entity_poly.entity_id
_entity_poly.type
_entity_poly.pdbx_seq_one_letter_code
_entity_poly.pdbx_strand_id
1 'polypeptide(L)'
;MSGFIDVENAVAADPLVDLAKTDYYAVQGDPFKRTALVEGYGRLPADWAARLELYRLYHALELWDWFASIGEVAPLAGIAADIRRMV
;
A
#
# COMPACT_ATOMS: atom_id res chain seq x y z
N MET A 1 13.32 18.14 12.32
CA MET A 1 12.02 17.65 12.83
C MET A 1 11.97 16.17 12.53
N SER A 2 11.82 15.31 13.54
CA SER A 2 11.80 13.85 13.37
C SER A 2 10.60 13.30 14.13
N GLY A 3 9.68 12.64 13.42
CA GLY A 3 8.46 12.08 14.01
C GLY A 3 7.52 11.52 12.93
N PHE A 4 6.56 10.71 13.36
CA PHE A 4 5.46 10.20 12.55
C PHE A 4 4.17 10.93 12.95
N ILE A 5 3.37 11.37 11.99
CA ILE A 5 2.11 12.11 12.18
C ILE A 5 1.03 11.46 11.31
N ASP A 6 -0.19 11.99 11.35
CA ASP A 6 -1.31 11.53 10.51
C ASP A 6 -1.75 10.08 10.83
N VAL A 7 -2.09 9.84 12.10
CA VAL A 7 -2.53 8.54 12.63
C VAL A 7 -4.04 8.35 12.57
N GLU A 8 -4.78 9.23 11.90
CA GLU A 8 -6.26 9.23 11.89
C GLU A 8 -6.86 7.97 11.23
N ASN A 9 -6.12 7.38 10.28
CA ASN A 9 -6.49 6.13 9.61
C ASN A 9 -5.85 4.88 10.27
N ALA A 10 -5.23 5.03 11.44
CA ALA A 10 -4.68 3.88 12.16
C ALA A 10 -5.81 2.95 12.63
N VAL A 11 -5.63 1.65 12.39
CA VAL A 11 -6.66 0.63 12.67
C VAL A 11 -6.04 -0.59 13.31
N ALA A 12 -6.79 -1.26 14.19
CA ALA A 12 -6.42 -2.58 14.70
C ALA A 12 -6.74 -3.64 13.62
N ALA A 13 -5.76 -3.95 12.78
CA ALA A 13 -5.87 -4.89 11.66
C ALA A 13 -4.61 -5.77 11.53
N ASP A 14 -4.54 -6.57 10.45
CA ASP A 14 -3.32 -7.29 10.08
C ASP A 14 -2.18 -6.28 9.86
N PRO A 15 -1.04 -6.39 10.57
CA PRO A 15 0.08 -5.45 10.42
C PRO A 15 0.67 -5.37 9.00
N LEU A 16 0.43 -6.38 8.16
CA LEU A 16 0.85 -6.37 6.75
C LEU A 16 0.15 -5.28 5.92
N VAL A 17 -0.94 -4.68 6.41
CA VAL A 17 -1.60 -3.54 5.76
C VAL A 17 -0.63 -2.35 5.65
N ASP A 18 0.13 -2.06 6.71
CA ASP A 18 1.10 -0.95 6.69
C ASP A 18 2.26 -1.23 5.72
N LEU A 19 2.70 -2.48 5.59
CA LEU A 19 3.69 -2.87 4.56
C LEU A 19 3.12 -2.68 3.16
N ALA A 20 1.86 -3.07 2.92
CA ALA A 20 1.23 -2.94 1.62
C ALA A 20 1.12 -1.47 1.20
N LYS A 21 0.68 -0.60 2.12
CA LYS A 21 0.60 0.85 1.90
C LYS A 21 1.99 1.43 1.66
N THR A 22 2.98 1.03 2.45
CA THR A 22 4.37 1.48 2.27
C THR A 22 4.96 1.03 0.93
N ASP A 23 4.71 -0.22 0.52
CA ASP A 23 5.15 -0.73 -0.78
C ASP A 23 4.50 0.05 -1.93
N TYR A 24 3.19 0.28 -1.86
CA TYR A 24 2.44 1.03 -2.88
C TYR A 24 2.95 2.47 -3.04
N TYR A 25 3.13 3.20 -1.93
CA TYR A 25 3.52 4.61 -1.98
C TYR A 25 5.01 4.84 -2.22
N ALA A 26 5.89 4.10 -1.54
CA ALA A 26 7.31 4.46 -1.42
C ALA A 26 8.26 3.52 -2.17
N VAL A 27 7.89 2.23 -2.30
CA VAL A 27 8.70 1.24 -3.02
C VAL A 27 8.49 1.38 -4.52
N GLN A 28 7.24 1.51 -4.99
CA GLN A 28 6.89 1.75 -6.40
C GLN A 28 7.57 0.77 -7.39
N GLY A 29 7.68 -0.50 -7.00
CA GLY A 29 8.28 -1.55 -7.82
C GLY A 29 9.82 -1.59 -7.81
N ASP A 30 10.50 -0.74 -7.04
CA ASP A 30 11.94 -0.81 -6.84
C ASP A 30 12.30 -2.08 -6.03
N PRO A 31 13.00 -3.06 -6.62
CA PRO A 31 13.30 -4.32 -5.96
C PRO A 31 14.24 -4.15 -4.76
N PHE A 32 15.13 -3.15 -4.79
CA PHE A 32 16.05 -2.89 -3.67
C PHE A 32 15.28 -2.34 -2.47
N LYS A 33 14.40 -1.36 -2.68
CA LYS A 33 13.54 -0.84 -1.61
C LYS A 33 12.60 -1.91 -1.06
N ARG A 34 12.06 -2.78 -1.92
CA ARG A 34 11.18 -3.86 -1.51
C ARG A 34 11.88 -4.85 -0.58
N THR A 35 13.09 -5.28 -0.96
CA THR A 35 13.92 -6.15 -0.12
C THR A 35 14.24 -5.47 1.21
N ALA A 36 14.69 -4.21 1.18
CA ALA A 36 15.01 -3.46 2.39
C ALA A 36 13.80 -3.28 3.33
N LEU A 37 12.60 -3.05 2.78
CA LEU A 37 11.36 -2.94 3.55
C LEU A 37 11.02 -4.25 4.26
N VAL A 38 11.07 -5.37 3.53
CA VAL A 38 10.75 -6.70 4.07
C VAL A 38 11.77 -7.13 5.12
N GLU A 39 13.06 -7.00 4.82
CA GLU A 39 14.13 -7.35 5.77
C GLU A 39 14.12 -6.45 7.01
N GLY A 40 13.85 -5.16 6.83
CA GLY A 40 13.80 -4.18 7.92
C GLY A 40 12.59 -4.35 8.85
N TYR A 41 11.46 -4.88 8.36
CA TYR A 41 10.28 -5.14 9.17
C TYR A 41 10.45 -6.34 10.10
N GLY A 42 11.26 -7.33 9.70
CA GLY A 42 11.59 -8.51 10.49
C GLY A 42 10.80 -9.75 10.08
N ARG A 43 10.49 -10.64 11.04
CA ARG A 43 9.94 -11.96 10.74
C ARG A 43 8.47 -11.88 10.32
N LEU A 44 8.20 -12.29 9.09
CA LEU A 44 6.85 -12.32 8.52
C LEU A 44 6.23 -13.73 8.53
N PRO A 45 4.88 -13.85 8.56
CA PRO A 45 4.17 -15.12 8.40
C PRO A 45 4.45 -15.79 7.05
N ALA A 46 4.38 -17.12 6.95
CA ALA A 46 4.74 -17.84 5.71
C ALA A 46 3.96 -17.39 4.45
N ASP A 47 2.73 -16.91 4.62
CA ASP A 47 1.83 -16.46 3.56
C ASP A 47 1.85 -14.94 3.35
N TRP A 48 2.82 -14.22 3.94
CA TRP A 48 2.90 -12.76 3.89
C TRP A 48 2.85 -12.20 2.47
N ALA A 49 3.52 -12.86 1.51
CA ALA A 49 3.63 -12.36 0.15
C ALA A 49 2.27 -12.32 -0.57
N ALA A 50 1.45 -13.36 -0.40
CA ALA A 50 0.12 -13.42 -0.99
C ALA A 50 -0.81 -12.36 -0.37
N ARG A 51 -0.73 -12.18 0.96
CA ARG A 51 -1.49 -11.13 1.66
C ARG A 51 -1.05 -9.74 1.25
N LEU A 52 0.26 -9.52 1.05
CA LEU A 52 0.78 -8.24 0.62
C LEU A 52 0.23 -7.86 -0.76
N GLU A 53 0.22 -8.77 -1.73
CA GLU A 53 -0.38 -8.49 -3.04
C GLU A 53 -1.87 -8.18 -2.95
N LEU A 54 -2.62 -8.93 -2.13
CA LEU A 54 -4.04 -8.66 -1.89
C LEU A 54 -4.26 -7.27 -1.25
N TYR A 55 -3.50 -6.93 -0.22
CA TYR A 55 -3.64 -5.66 0.49
C TYR A 55 -3.18 -4.48 -0.35
N ARG A 56 -2.20 -4.66 -1.25
CA ARG A 56 -1.82 -3.63 -2.24
C ARG A 56 -2.96 -3.32 -3.21
N LEU A 57 -3.59 -4.37 -3.73
CA LEU A 57 -4.76 -4.22 -4.60
C LEU A 57 -5.94 -3.57 -3.85
N TYR A 58 -6.22 -4.04 -2.63
CA TYR A 58 -7.24 -3.46 -1.77
C TYR A 58 -7.01 -1.96 -1.52
N HIS A 59 -5.77 -1.57 -1.18
CA HIS A 59 -5.40 -0.16 -0.97
C HIS A 59 -5.57 0.69 -2.23
N ALA A 60 -5.18 0.18 -3.39
CA ALA A 60 -5.37 0.89 -4.66
C ALA A 60 -6.86 1.11 -4.98
N LEU A 61 -7.71 0.11 -4.71
CA LEU A 61 -9.17 0.23 -4.85
C LEU A 61 -9.77 1.23 -3.86
N GLU A 62 -9.35 1.19 -2.59
CA GLU A 62 -9.75 2.12 -1.54
C GLU A 62 -9.42 3.57 -1.95
N LEU A 63 -8.20 3.82 -2.44
CA LEU A 63 -7.81 5.15 -2.91
C LEU A 63 -8.62 5.62 -4.11
N TRP A 64 -8.83 4.73 -5.08
CA TRP A 64 -9.62 5.07 -6.27
C TRP A 64 -11.04 5.47 -5.87
N ASP A 65 -11.70 4.66 -5.03
CA ASP A 65 -13.05 4.90 -4.56
C ASP A 65 -13.14 6.20 -3.76
N TRP A 66 -12.20 6.43 -2.84
CA TRP A 66 -12.16 7.65 -2.04
C TRP A 66 -12.03 8.90 -2.92
N PHE A 67 -11.05 8.95 -3.82
CA PHE A 67 -10.87 10.09 -4.74
C PHE A 67 -12.11 10.31 -5.62
N ALA A 68 -12.73 9.23 -6.13
CA ALA A 68 -13.96 9.32 -6.90
C ALA A 68 -15.12 9.89 -6.06
N SER A 69 -15.24 9.48 -4.80
CA SER A 69 -16.31 9.89 -3.88
C SER A 69 -16.27 11.39 -3.54
N ILE A 70 -15.08 11.99 -3.50
CA ILE A 70 -14.89 13.42 -3.23
C ILE A 70 -14.82 14.28 -4.51
N GLY A 71 -14.97 13.66 -5.69
CA GLY A 71 -14.96 14.33 -6.99
C GLY A 71 -13.57 14.69 -7.52
N GLU A 72 -12.51 14.15 -6.92
CA GLU A 72 -11.12 14.41 -7.32
C GLU A 72 -10.67 13.41 -8.39
N VAL A 73 -10.75 13.84 -9.66
CA VAL A 73 -10.56 12.93 -10.81
C VAL A 73 -9.12 12.76 -11.25
N ALA A 74 -8.23 13.68 -10.86
CA ALA A 74 -6.84 13.71 -11.32
C ALA A 74 -6.06 12.40 -11.10
N PRO A 75 -6.13 11.72 -9.95
CA PRO A 75 -5.37 10.48 -9.70
C PRO A 75 -6.02 9.22 -10.29
N LEU A 76 -7.31 9.26 -10.66
CA LEU A 76 -8.11 8.06 -10.96
C LEU A 76 -7.54 7.23 -12.11
N ALA A 77 -7.08 7.88 -13.18
CA ALA A 77 -6.53 7.19 -14.35
C ALA A 77 -5.22 6.46 -14.01
N GLY A 78 -4.37 7.07 -13.17
CA GLY A 78 -3.12 6.48 -12.70
C GLY A 78 -3.37 5.25 -11.83
N ILE A 79 -4.23 5.40 -10.82
CA ILE A 79 -4.58 4.30 -9.91
C ILE A 79 -5.24 3.14 -10.68
N ALA A 80 -6.12 3.42 -11.64
CA ALA A 80 -6.73 2.39 -12.48
C ALA A 80 -5.68 1.68 -13.37
N ALA A 81 -4.62 2.36 -13.80
CA ALA A 81 -3.52 1.72 -14.51
C ALA A 81 -2.69 0.83 -13.57
N ASP A 82 -2.50 1.23 -12.31
CA ASP A 82 -1.80 0.43 -11.31
C ASP A 82 -2.55 -0.87 -11.00
N ILE A 83 -3.86 -0.76 -10.75
CA ILE A 83 -4.75 -1.93 -10.51
C ILE A 83 -4.61 -2.94 -11.65
N ARG A 84 -4.64 -2.49 -12.92
CA ARG A 84 -4.49 -3.38 -14.09
C ARG A 84 -3.13 -4.07 -14.18
N ARG A 85 -2.08 -3.55 -13.55
CA ARG A 85 -0.75 -4.20 -13.53
C ARG A 85 -0.63 -5.25 -12.42
N MET A 86 -1.56 -5.27 -11.48
CA MET A 86 -1.58 -6.21 -10.35
C MET A 86 -2.43 -7.46 -10.61
N VAL A 87 -3.26 -7.45 -11.67
CA VAL A 87 -4.21 -8.51 -12.03
C VAL A 87 -3.90 -9.16 -13.36
#